data_AF-A0A6B3GD38-F1
#
_entry.id   AF-A0A6B3GD38-F1
#
_cell.length_a   1.000
_cell.length_b   1.000
_cell.length_c   1.000
_cell.angle_alpha   90.00
_cell.angle_beta   90.00
_cell.angle_gamma   90.00
#
_symmetry.space_group_name_H-M   'P 1'
#
loop_
_entity.id
_entity.type
_entity.pdbx_description
1 polymer ?
#
loop_
_entity_poly.entity_id
_entity_poly.type
_entity_poly.pdbx_seq_one_letter_code
_entity_poly.pdbx_strand_id
1 'polypeptide(L)'
;DEARGIYTDQFFGFAVVLGHAVLLTRGSYDAELAGVDRDTLKRRTLATLRHFAASNRLTGGTQWGRTLFFDTTFQSYFVLAARLLWDELDERTRSLVDTIVREQAAYTHALGSGDDPASGSWTPNGLTGGHVGDTKLEEMGIYAQALAPALAWAPDDRRRSAWAADYGTWSRNEAGLPEADLANPARVDGVPVARNTARNVYDTFIVENHGSFGPHYQAELWRTSGRNAAHFLAAGEPLPEVLTRQPNAGPLWRTLLGVMSDAGEPLMPMVNDREHLYGRDVIPLAFLSRVMGDRAAARAEVELAARLEAYQAYPPEHRLAKFSGEPKYEPEARAELAISYLLHVWPGAGRPAVPLSQRELFAYASGVTDFGEGPGLVSHQSPAAWAGAVSKPKFVKFAWQPGHDDWLFRISGATPMFLPSTAVEVTGRSVRTHTRLRDGFDGSATLLRLKDGFAGFTTLPSGTVVHAAEGPDTAGGRLEVHNLTMPGVAGLDGKRTYRFAEGSATVASRDSSGGSTGRVDELSFDRTTVRHLRVQGVTPDPAYGYSLFAVEARDGADG
;
A
#
# COMPACT_ATOMS: atom_id res chain seq x y z
N ASP A 1 16.14 -25.36 1.57
CA ASP A 1 16.86 -26.53 1.05
C ASP A 1 17.29 -27.40 2.23
N GLU A 2 16.51 -28.45 2.52
CA GLU A 2 16.75 -29.33 3.65
C GLU A 2 18.08 -30.08 3.52
N ALA A 3 18.45 -30.47 2.30
CA ALA A 3 19.72 -31.17 2.02
C ALA A 3 20.94 -30.27 2.27
N ARG A 4 20.82 -28.96 2.03
CA ARG A 4 21.89 -27.99 2.28
C ARG A 4 21.85 -27.34 3.66
N GLY A 5 20.75 -27.48 4.41
CA GLY A 5 20.56 -26.82 5.71
C GLY A 5 20.48 -25.30 5.63
N ILE A 6 20.11 -24.75 4.46
CA ILE A 6 19.96 -23.30 4.21
C ILE A 6 18.58 -22.98 3.62
N TYR A 7 18.15 -21.73 3.74
CA TYR A 7 16.96 -21.23 3.04
C TYR A 7 17.26 -21.00 1.55
N THR A 8 16.24 -21.12 0.69
CA THR A 8 16.41 -21.16 -0.78
C THR A 8 16.61 -19.77 -1.38
N ASP A 9 17.27 -19.68 -2.53
CA ASP A 9 17.34 -18.46 -3.34
C ASP A 9 16.12 -18.22 -4.22
N GLN A 10 15.28 -19.24 -4.43
CA GLN A 10 14.01 -19.11 -5.13
C GLN A 10 13.19 -17.95 -4.51
N PHE A 11 12.85 -16.96 -5.33
CA PHE A 11 12.16 -15.72 -4.95
C PHE A 11 12.77 -15.02 -3.73
N PHE A 12 14.11 -15.07 -3.58
CA PHE A 12 14.82 -14.50 -2.44
C PHE A 12 14.38 -15.10 -1.09
N GLY A 13 14.00 -16.39 -1.07
CA GLY A 13 13.59 -17.10 0.14
C GLY A 13 14.60 -17.04 1.29
N PHE A 14 15.88 -16.73 1.02
CA PHE A 14 16.89 -16.52 2.05
C PHE A 14 16.69 -15.25 2.86
N ALA A 15 15.94 -14.25 2.39
CA ALA A 15 15.74 -12.99 3.08
C ALA A 15 14.90 -13.12 4.37
N VAL A 16 14.18 -14.24 4.55
CA VAL A 16 13.47 -14.57 5.80
C VAL A 16 14.38 -14.59 7.03
N VAL A 17 15.71 -14.66 6.84
CA VAL A 17 16.69 -14.57 7.91
C VAL A 17 16.56 -13.30 8.76
N LEU A 18 15.98 -12.21 8.25
CA LEU A 18 15.69 -11.03 9.07
C LEU A 18 14.62 -11.32 10.13
N GLY A 19 13.51 -11.95 9.76
CA GLY A 19 12.49 -12.40 10.71
C GLY A 19 13.05 -13.39 11.73
N HIS A 20 13.89 -14.33 11.28
CA HIS A 20 14.56 -15.26 12.20
C HIS A 20 15.53 -14.55 13.14
N ALA A 21 16.30 -13.57 12.67
CA ALA A 21 17.19 -12.79 13.51
C ALA A 21 16.40 -12.04 14.59
N VAL A 22 15.24 -11.48 14.27
CA VAL A 22 14.33 -10.88 15.28
C VAL A 22 13.91 -11.92 16.31
N LEU A 23 13.37 -13.07 15.91
CA LEU A 23 12.96 -14.14 16.84
C LEU A 23 14.10 -14.64 17.73
N LEU A 24 15.33 -14.67 17.21
CA LEU A 24 16.50 -15.18 17.94
C LEU A 24 17.09 -14.17 18.94
N THR A 25 16.87 -12.87 18.71
CA THR A 25 17.55 -11.76 19.42
C THR A 25 16.62 -10.84 20.21
N ARG A 26 15.29 -10.99 20.07
CA ARG A 26 14.28 -10.13 20.70
C ARG A 26 13.23 -10.98 21.41
N GLY A 27 12.73 -10.47 22.53
CA GLY A 27 11.69 -11.13 23.31
C GLY A 27 12.06 -12.53 23.81
N SER A 28 11.03 -13.33 24.09
CA SER A 28 11.14 -14.76 24.42
C SER A 28 10.85 -15.61 23.19
N TYR A 29 11.67 -16.64 22.95
CA TYR A 29 11.45 -17.58 21.86
C TYR A 29 10.44 -18.67 22.26
N ASP A 30 9.41 -18.88 21.45
CA ASP A 30 8.43 -19.96 21.59
C ASP A 30 8.58 -20.96 20.45
N ALA A 31 9.03 -22.19 20.77
CA ALA A 31 9.28 -23.23 19.78
C ALA A 31 8.00 -23.87 19.24
N GLU A 32 6.93 -23.89 20.04
CA GLU A 32 5.63 -24.45 19.63
C GLU A 32 5.00 -23.53 18.59
N LEU A 33 4.97 -22.21 18.87
CA LEU A 33 4.46 -21.22 17.93
C LEU A 33 5.32 -21.11 16.67
N ALA A 34 6.65 -21.18 16.80
CA ALA A 34 7.55 -21.12 15.65
C ALA A 34 7.55 -22.40 14.79
N GLY A 35 7.07 -23.52 15.33
CA GLY A 35 7.12 -24.83 14.67
C GLY A 35 8.54 -25.38 14.46
N VAL A 36 9.54 -24.82 15.14
CA VAL A 36 10.95 -25.21 15.05
C VAL A 36 11.69 -24.85 16.35
N ASP A 37 12.62 -25.69 16.79
CA ASP A 37 13.44 -25.38 17.96
C ASP A 37 14.44 -24.25 17.68
N ARG A 38 14.82 -23.54 18.76
CA ARG A 38 15.68 -22.34 18.67
C ARG A 38 17.05 -22.64 18.07
N ASP A 39 17.66 -23.78 18.42
CA ASP A 39 19.01 -24.13 17.98
C ASP A 39 19.03 -24.49 16.49
N THR A 40 18.00 -25.19 16.02
CA THR A 40 17.81 -25.47 14.60
C THR A 40 17.57 -24.20 13.80
N LEU A 41 16.72 -23.29 14.29
CA LEU A 41 16.50 -22.00 13.64
C LEU A 41 17.80 -21.19 13.56
N LYS A 42 18.53 -21.08 14.67
CA LYS A 42 19.82 -20.38 14.75
C LYS A 42 20.83 -20.96 13.77
N ARG A 43 21.04 -22.28 13.81
CA ARG A 43 21.99 -22.98 12.94
C ARG A 43 21.69 -22.77 11.46
N ARG A 44 20.43 -22.93 11.03
CA ARG A 44 20.02 -22.73 9.62
C ARG A 44 20.14 -21.27 9.18
N THR A 45 19.81 -20.33 10.07
CA THR A 45 19.94 -18.89 9.83
C THR A 45 21.39 -18.50 9.63
N LEU A 46 22.29 -18.91 10.52
CA LEU A 46 23.73 -18.64 10.40
C LEU A 46 24.34 -19.32 9.16
N ALA A 47 23.96 -20.56 8.85
CA ALA A 47 24.41 -21.24 7.64
C ALA A 47 23.97 -20.50 6.37
N THR A 48 22.74 -19.98 6.35
CA THR A 48 22.21 -19.18 5.24
C THR A 48 22.97 -17.87 5.11
N LEU A 49 23.22 -17.15 6.20
CA LEU A 49 24.03 -15.91 6.19
C LEU A 49 25.44 -16.18 5.65
N ARG A 50 26.12 -17.24 6.10
CA ARG A 50 27.46 -17.62 5.59
C ARG A 50 27.44 -17.89 4.08
N HIS A 51 26.49 -18.69 3.62
CA HIS A 51 26.39 -19.08 2.21
C HIS A 51 26.14 -17.86 1.32
N PHE A 52 25.10 -17.08 1.62
CA PHE A 52 24.70 -15.95 0.78
C PHE A 52 25.66 -14.76 0.91
N ALA A 53 26.36 -14.59 2.03
CA ALA A 53 27.46 -13.62 2.08
C ALA A 53 28.60 -14.00 1.13
N ALA A 54 28.94 -15.29 1.02
CA ALA A 54 30.01 -15.76 0.14
C ALA A 54 29.61 -15.82 -1.34
N SER A 55 28.34 -16.10 -1.65
CA SER A 55 27.85 -16.25 -3.02
C SER A 55 27.38 -14.95 -3.68
N ASN A 56 27.42 -13.82 -2.96
CA ASN A 56 27.07 -12.51 -3.48
C ASN A 56 28.09 -12.03 -4.53
N ARG A 57 27.62 -11.40 -5.61
CA ARG A 57 28.47 -10.91 -6.72
C ARG A 57 29.45 -9.81 -6.30
N LEU A 58 29.13 -9.03 -5.28
CA LEU A 58 30.04 -8.00 -4.74
C LEU A 58 31.23 -8.57 -3.96
N THR A 59 31.13 -9.82 -3.50
CA THR A 59 32.18 -10.50 -2.76
C THR A 59 32.93 -11.54 -3.61
N GLY A 60 32.74 -11.50 -4.94
CA GLY A 60 33.34 -12.45 -5.89
C GLY A 60 32.53 -13.74 -6.10
N GLY A 61 31.32 -13.84 -5.55
CA GLY A 61 30.37 -14.89 -5.87
C GLY A 61 29.66 -14.67 -7.20
N THR A 62 28.71 -15.55 -7.53
CA THR A 62 28.01 -15.56 -8.83
C THR A 62 26.50 -15.72 -8.73
N GLN A 63 25.95 -15.85 -7.51
CA GLN A 63 24.57 -16.28 -7.32
C GLN A 63 23.56 -15.13 -7.27
N TRP A 64 23.88 -14.03 -6.57
CA TRP A 64 22.92 -12.95 -6.29
C TRP A 64 23.62 -11.61 -5.95
N GLY A 65 22.85 -10.53 -5.78
CA GLY A 65 23.31 -9.21 -5.32
C GLY A 65 23.99 -8.38 -6.41
N ARG A 66 24.31 -7.10 -6.14
CA ARG A 66 24.84 -6.08 -7.09
C ARG A 66 23.77 -5.38 -7.95
N THR A 67 22.83 -6.12 -8.54
CA THR A 67 21.75 -5.50 -9.35
C THR A 67 20.90 -4.59 -8.45
N LEU A 68 20.43 -3.44 -8.97
CA LEU A 68 19.56 -2.56 -8.19
C LEU A 68 18.17 -3.16 -8.03
N PHE A 69 17.50 -3.47 -9.13
CA PHE A 69 16.15 -4.02 -9.11
C PHE A 69 16.10 -5.38 -8.39
N PHE A 70 15.21 -5.47 -7.40
CA PHE A 70 15.07 -6.55 -6.40
C PHE A 70 16.28 -6.80 -5.49
N ASP A 71 17.47 -7.02 -6.05
CA ASP A 71 18.66 -7.47 -5.31
C ASP A 71 18.99 -6.55 -4.13
N THR A 72 18.97 -5.22 -4.32
CA THR A 72 19.29 -4.27 -3.23
C THR A 72 18.30 -4.27 -2.08
N THR A 73 17.01 -4.47 -2.35
CA THR A 73 15.98 -4.61 -1.30
C THR A 73 16.27 -5.82 -0.43
N PHE A 74 16.56 -6.97 -1.04
CA PHE A 74 16.90 -8.18 -0.29
C PHE A 74 18.29 -8.10 0.36
N GLN A 75 19.25 -7.39 -0.25
CA GLN A 75 20.54 -7.09 0.38
C GLN A 75 20.36 -6.24 1.66
N SER A 76 19.47 -5.24 1.66
CA SER A 76 19.16 -4.44 2.85
C SER A 76 18.68 -5.33 4.00
N TYR A 77 17.70 -6.20 3.75
CA TYR A 77 17.19 -7.15 4.75
C TYR A 77 18.26 -8.13 5.23
N PHE A 78 19.05 -8.66 4.31
CA PHE A 78 20.14 -9.59 4.60
C PHE A 78 21.22 -8.95 5.49
N VAL A 79 21.67 -7.74 5.15
CA VAL A 79 22.66 -6.99 5.92
C VAL A 79 22.11 -6.69 7.32
N LEU A 80 20.86 -6.26 7.43
CA LEU A 80 20.25 -5.98 8.73
C LEU A 80 20.17 -7.23 9.60
N ALA A 81 19.80 -8.38 9.03
CA ALA A 81 19.81 -9.67 9.73
C ALA A 81 21.21 -10.05 10.24
N ALA A 82 22.23 -9.89 9.39
CA ALA A 82 23.62 -10.15 9.75
C ALA A 82 24.09 -9.25 10.90
N ARG A 83 23.70 -7.96 10.90
CA ARG A 83 24.04 -7.01 11.97
C ARG A 83 23.34 -7.33 13.29
N LEU A 84 22.11 -7.83 13.27
CA LEU A 84 21.42 -8.28 14.49
C LEU A 84 22.09 -9.51 15.12
N LEU A 85 22.73 -10.35 14.31
CA LEU A 85 23.42 -11.58 14.73
C LEU A 85 24.95 -11.42 14.70
N TRP A 86 25.48 -10.20 14.69
CA TRP A 86 26.87 -9.90 14.32
C TRP A 86 27.90 -10.69 15.13
N ASP A 87 27.68 -10.81 16.44
CA ASP A 87 28.59 -11.50 17.36
C ASP A 87 28.64 -13.02 17.14
N GLU A 88 27.61 -13.59 16.51
CA GLU A 88 27.48 -15.03 16.20
C GLU A 88 28.09 -15.40 14.84
N LEU A 89 28.45 -14.40 14.03
CA LEU A 89 29.08 -14.62 12.72
C LEU A 89 30.59 -14.83 12.87
N ASP A 90 31.16 -15.69 12.03
CA ASP A 90 32.61 -15.81 11.90
C ASP A 90 33.22 -14.58 11.20
N GLU A 91 34.52 -14.36 11.42
CA GLU A 91 35.25 -13.20 10.89
C GLU A 91 35.13 -13.08 9.37
N ARG A 92 35.21 -14.21 8.65
CA ARG A 92 35.04 -14.23 7.19
C ARG A 92 33.67 -13.71 6.79
N THR A 93 32.60 -14.16 7.44
CA THR A 93 31.24 -13.75 7.11
C THR A 93 31.02 -12.27 7.42
N ARG A 94 31.55 -11.77 8.54
CA ARG A 94 31.54 -10.34 8.87
C ARG A 94 32.23 -9.51 7.79
N SER A 95 33.43 -9.92 7.38
CA SER A 95 34.20 -9.28 6.32
C SER A 95 33.45 -9.25 4.97
N LEU A 96 32.78 -10.36 4.62
CA LEU A 96 31.96 -10.44 3.41
C LEU A 96 30.74 -9.51 3.48
N VAL A 97 30.05 -9.45 4.62
CA VAL A 97 28.91 -8.52 4.83
C VAL A 97 29.37 -7.06 4.74
N ASP A 98 30.51 -6.71 5.35
CA ASP A 98 31.09 -5.36 5.23
C ASP A 98 31.44 -5.02 3.77
N THR A 99 31.94 -6.01 3.02
CA THR A 99 32.23 -5.86 1.59
C THR A 99 30.96 -5.62 0.78
N ILE A 100 29.88 -6.38 1.01
CA ILE A 100 28.57 -6.16 0.36
C ILE A 100 28.10 -4.72 0.59
N VAL A 101 28.18 -4.24 1.83
CA VAL A 101 27.74 -2.89 2.20
C VAL A 101 28.52 -1.82 1.42
N ARG A 102 29.85 -1.87 1.45
CA ARG A 102 30.71 -0.84 0.83
C ARG A 102 30.65 -0.88 -0.69
N GLU A 103 30.69 -2.07 -1.27
CA GLU A 103 30.78 -2.23 -2.72
C GLU A 103 29.41 -2.08 -3.40
N GLN A 104 28.28 -2.30 -2.70
CA GLN A 104 26.97 -1.92 -3.23
C GLN A 104 26.87 -0.40 -3.38
N ALA A 105 27.27 0.36 -2.34
CA ALA A 105 27.25 1.81 -2.40
C ALA A 105 28.23 2.36 -3.45
N ALA A 106 29.42 1.76 -3.58
CA ALA A 106 30.37 2.10 -4.62
C ALA A 106 29.82 1.84 -6.03
N TYR A 107 29.13 0.71 -6.22
CA TYR A 107 28.48 0.37 -7.48
C TYR A 107 27.39 1.40 -7.82
N THR A 108 26.49 1.69 -6.89
CA THR A 108 25.40 2.67 -7.09
C THR A 108 25.95 4.06 -7.39
N HIS A 109 26.98 4.52 -6.67
CA HIS A 109 27.65 5.79 -6.94
C HIS A 109 28.23 5.86 -8.37
N ALA A 110 28.85 4.77 -8.83
CA ALA A 110 29.46 4.70 -10.16
C ALA A 110 28.43 4.79 -11.31
N LEU A 111 27.16 4.46 -11.06
CA LEU A 111 26.08 4.65 -12.03
C LEU A 111 25.74 6.14 -12.23
N GLY A 112 26.07 7.01 -11.25
CA GLY A 112 25.63 8.40 -11.24
C GLY A 112 24.11 8.47 -11.28
N SER A 113 23.56 9.22 -12.24
CA SER A 113 22.11 9.25 -12.52
C SER A 113 21.70 8.35 -13.70
N GLY A 114 22.57 7.44 -14.14
CA GLY A 114 22.27 6.51 -15.23
C GLY A 114 21.57 5.24 -14.73
N ASP A 115 21.03 4.48 -15.67
CA ASP A 115 20.37 3.20 -15.41
C ASP A 115 21.35 2.13 -14.92
N ASP A 116 20.86 1.18 -14.13
CA ASP A 116 21.61 -0.03 -13.83
C ASP A 116 21.55 -1.00 -15.02
N PRO A 117 22.67 -1.24 -15.75
CA PRO A 117 22.67 -2.16 -16.88
C PRO A 117 22.32 -3.61 -16.49
N ALA A 118 22.44 -3.96 -15.20
CA ALA A 118 22.08 -5.28 -14.70
C ALA A 118 20.59 -5.42 -14.35
N SER A 119 19.82 -4.33 -14.37
CA SER A 119 18.38 -4.29 -14.06
C SER A 119 17.48 -4.32 -15.31
N GLY A 120 18.05 -4.56 -16.50
CA GLY A 120 17.28 -4.71 -17.74
C GLY A 120 16.61 -3.40 -18.17
N SER A 121 15.29 -3.41 -18.33
CA SER A 121 14.51 -2.21 -18.72
C SER A 121 14.09 -1.32 -17.54
N TRP A 122 14.48 -1.67 -16.32
CA TRP A 122 14.19 -0.89 -15.12
C TRP A 122 15.07 0.37 -15.10
N THR A 123 14.46 1.54 -14.94
CA THR A 123 15.14 2.83 -15.07
C THR A 123 14.48 3.90 -14.19
N PRO A 124 15.25 4.75 -13.49
CA PRO A 124 14.72 5.94 -12.82
C PRO A 124 14.44 7.11 -13.78
N ASN A 125 14.75 6.97 -15.08
CA ASN A 125 14.83 8.07 -16.05
C ASN A 125 15.77 9.20 -15.57
N GLY A 126 16.88 8.80 -14.96
CA GLY A 126 17.79 9.69 -14.22
C GLY A 126 17.06 10.53 -13.18
N LEU A 127 17.38 11.84 -13.10
CA LEU A 127 16.71 12.77 -12.18
C LEU A 127 15.53 13.51 -12.84
N THR A 128 15.02 13.00 -13.97
CA THR A 128 13.79 13.50 -14.59
C THR A 128 12.56 12.84 -13.99
N GLY A 129 12.67 11.55 -13.66
CA GLY A 129 11.58 10.75 -13.12
C GLY A 129 10.50 10.42 -14.15
N GLY A 130 9.27 10.23 -13.67
CA GLY A 130 8.08 9.98 -14.48
C GLY A 130 6.84 10.08 -13.58
N HIS A 131 5.72 10.60 -14.07
CA HIS A 131 4.49 10.72 -13.27
C HIS A 131 3.25 10.17 -13.96
N VAL A 132 3.22 10.14 -15.30
CA VAL A 132 2.09 9.60 -16.08
C VAL A 132 2.30 8.11 -16.31
N GLY A 133 1.42 7.30 -15.73
CA GLY A 133 1.39 5.85 -15.89
C GLY A 133 2.52 5.05 -15.24
N ASP A 134 3.70 5.63 -15.02
CA ASP A 134 4.87 4.90 -14.53
C ASP A 134 5.75 5.84 -13.71
N THR A 135 5.43 5.96 -12.41
CA THR A 135 6.21 6.78 -11.50
C THR A 135 7.62 6.25 -11.33
N LYS A 136 8.60 7.14 -11.12
CA LYS A 136 9.98 6.74 -10.75
C LYS A 136 10.31 6.94 -9.28
N LEU A 137 9.27 7.11 -8.46
CA LEU A 137 9.40 7.25 -7.01
C LEU A 137 10.07 6.02 -6.39
N GLU A 138 9.61 4.81 -6.72
CA GLU A 138 10.19 3.55 -6.21
C GLU A 138 11.65 3.40 -6.65
N GLU A 139 11.93 3.67 -7.92
CA GLU A 139 13.27 3.59 -8.50
C GLU A 139 14.26 4.48 -7.76
N MET A 140 13.91 5.75 -7.55
CA MET A 140 14.76 6.69 -6.82
C MET A 140 14.96 6.26 -5.37
N GLY A 141 13.92 5.72 -4.73
CA GLY A 141 14.01 5.16 -3.39
C GLY A 141 14.95 3.95 -3.31
N ILE A 142 14.98 3.11 -4.35
CA ILE A 142 15.92 1.97 -4.48
C ILE A 142 17.37 2.45 -4.61
N TYR A 143 17.65 3.52 -5.38
CA TYR A 143 19.00 4.10 -5.43
C TYR A 143 19.43 4.63 -4.06
N ALA A 144 18.55 5.33 -3.34
CA ALA A 144 18.83 5.76 -1.98
C ALA A 144 19.06 4.57 -1.03
N GLN A 145 18.24 3.53 -1.14
CA GLN A 145 18.33 2.32 -0.34
C GLN A 145 19.64 1.56 -0.53
N ALA A 146 20.18 1.55 -1.75
CA ALA A 146 21.47 0.91 -2.04
C ALA A 146 22.67 1.64 -1.37
N LEU A 147 22.49 2.91 -0.98
CA LEU A 147 23.52 3.73 -0.32
C LEU A 147 23.38 3.71 1.22
N ALA A 148 22.16 3.61 1.74
CA ALA A 148 21.87 3.74 3.17
C ALA A 148 22.68 2.80 4.10
N PRO A 149 22.86 1.50 3.80
CA PRO A 149 23.68 0.62 4.64
C PRO A 149 25.13 1.10 4.78
N ALA A 150 25.75 1.63 3.73
CA ALA A 150 27.13 2.12 3.81
C ALA A 150 27.24 3.39 4.65
N LEU A 151 26.24 4.28 4.59
CA LEU A 151 26.20 5.48 5.41
C LEU A 151 26.07 5.18 6.91
N ALA A 152 25.34 4.11 7.26
CA ALA A 152 25.16 3.65 8.63
C ALA A 152 26.33 2.83 9.16
N TRP A 153 26.91 1.95 8.33
CA TRP A 153 27.84 0.91 8.81
C TRP A 153 29.30 1.06 8.35
N ALA A 154 29.60 2.02 7.48
CA ALA A 154 30.96 2.31 7.01
C ALA A 154 31.36 3.78 7.25
N PRO A 155 31.32 4.26 8.52
CA PRO A 155 31.60 5.66 8.85
C PRO A 155 33.03 6.10 8.50
N ASP A 156 33.95 5.15 8.40
CA ASP A 156 35.38 5.32 8.13
C ASP A 156 35.74 5.29 6.63
N ASP A 157 34.80 4.96 5.73
CA ASP A 157 35.10 4.89 4.30
C ASP A 157 35.35 6.29 3.72
N ARG A 158 36.48 6.45 3.02
CA ARG A 158 36.82 7.72 2.33
C ARG A 158 35.79 8.16 1.28
N ARG A 159 34.97 7.23 0.77
CA ARG A 159 33.92 7.49 -0.24
C ARG A 159 32.60 7.98 0.39
N ARG A 160 32.47 7.94 1.72
CA ARG A 160 31.22 8.20 2.45
C ARG A 160 30.57 9.54 2.12
N SER A 161 31.36 10.62 1.97
CA SER A 161 30.82 11.94 1.67
C SER A 161 30.15 12.00 0.30
N ALA A 162 30.69 11.30 -0.71
CA ALA A 162 30.08 11.19 -2.03
C ALA A 162 28.78 10.39 -1.97
N TRP A 163 28.78 9.26 -1.26
CA TRP A 163 27.58 8.46 -1.05
C TRP A 163 26.47 9.24 -0.33
N ALA A 164 26.81 10.08 0.65
CA ALA A 164 25.85 10.90 1.36
C ALA A 164 25.22 11.97 0.45
N ALA A 165 26.01 12.55 -0.46
CA ALA A 165 25.50 13.51 -1.44
C ALA A 165 24.53 12.86 -2.43
N ASP A 166 24.84 11.67 -2.92
CA ASP A 166 23.96 10.91 -3.82
C ASP A 166 22.70 10.45 -3.09
N TYR A 167 22.83 9.94 -1.87
CA TYR A 167 21.72 9.50 -1.04
C TYR A 167 20.71 10.63 -0.84
N GLY A 168 21.18 11.82 -0.47
CA GLY A 168 20.31 12.99 -0.32
C GLY A 168 19.71 13.44 -1.65
N THR A 169 20.44 13.32 -2.76
CA THR A 169 19.93 13.68 -4.10
C THR A 169 18.79 12.77 -4.53
N TRP A 170 18.97 11.45 -4.44
CA TRP A 170 17.92 10.48 -4.75
C TRP A 170 16.72 10.63 -3.81
N SER A 171 16.96 10.68 -2.50
CA SER A 171 15.88 10.72 -1.50
C SER A 171 15.02 11.99 -1.60
N ARG A 172 15.61 13.15 -1.89
CA ARG A 172 14.83 14.39 -2.07
C ARG A 172 14.02 14.42 -3.36
N ASN A 173 14.41 13.64 -4.38
CA ASN A 173 13.73 13.62 -5.69
C ASN A 173 12.65 12.52 -5.78
N GLU A 174 12.56 11.57 -4.84
CA GLU A 174 11.54 10.49 -4.82
C GLU A 174 10.13 11.03 -5.09
N ALA A 175 9.72 12.06 -4.34
CA ALA A 175 8.43 12.74 -4.48
C ALA A 175 8.52 14.08 -5.24
N GLY A 176 9.48 14.21 -6.16
CA GLY A 176 9.75 15.45 -6.89
C GLY A 176 8.52 15.98 -7.64
N LEU A 177 8.27 17.28 -7.47
CA LEU A 177 7.26 18.04 -8.19
C LEU A 177 7.86 19.42 -8.47
N PRO A 178 8.41 19.68 -9.67
CA PRO A 178 9.26 20.83 -9.92
C PRO A 178 8.63 22.16 -9.51
N GLU A 179 7.34 22.35 -9.80
CA GLU A 179 6.58 23.56 -9.47
C GLU A 179 6.44 23.77 -7.95
N ALA A 180 6.14 22.71 -7.20
CA ALA A 180 6.04 22.78 -5.74
C ALA A 180 7.41 22.89 -5.07
N ASP A 181 8.42 22.19 -5.62
CA ASP A 181 9.79 22.21 -5.11
C ASP A 181 10.43 23.59 -5.31
N LEU A 182 10.21 24.25 -6.45
CA LEU A 182 10.66 25.64 -6.69
C LEU A 182 10.04 26.62 -5.69
N ALA A 183 8.79 26.40 -5.30
CA ALA A 183 8.07 27.24 -4.34
C ALA A 183 8.41 26.93 -2.88
N ASN A 184 9.14 25.84 -2.62
CA ASN A 184 9.46 25.39 -1.27
C ASN A 184 10.74 26.05 -0.74
N PRO A 185 10.66 26.92 0.30
CA PRO A 185 11.83 27.62 0.84
C PRO A 185 12.70 26.73 1.73
N ALA A 186 12.28 25.50 2.03
CA ALA A 186 12.99 24.62 2.93
C ALA A 186 14.35 24.17 2.37
N ARG A 187 15.23 23.81 3.31
CA ARG A 187 16.45 23.06 3.05
C ARG A 187 16.33 21.72 3.75
N VAL A 188 16.80 20.67 3.09
CA VAL A 188 16.81 19.30 3.61
C VAL A 188 18.21 18.74 3.40
N ASP A 189 18.85 18.33 4.49
CA ASP A 189 20.29 18.04 4.57
C ASP A 189 21.13 19.23 4.07
N GLY A 190 20.70 20.45 4.41
CA GLY A 190 21.35 21.70 4.00
C GLY A 190 21.16 22.12 2.53
N VAL A 191 20.55 21.27 1.70
CA VAL A 191 20.31 21.52 0.26
C VAL A 191 18.92 22.12 0.04
N PRO A 192 18.76 23.21 -0.72
CA PRO A 192 17.44 23.76 -1.04
C PRO A 192 16.58 22.75 -1.80
N VAL A 193 15.32 22.59 -1.40
CA VAL A 193 14.35 21.74 -2.11
C VAL A 193 14.14 22.21 -3.55
N ALA A 194 14.20 23.52 -3.80
CA ALA A 194 14.14 24.12 -5.15
C ALA A 194 15.25 23.67 -6.12
N ARG A 195 16.22 22.84 -5.69
CA ARG A 195 17.20 22.20 -6.59
C ARG A 195 16.77 20.84 -7.12
N ASN A 196 15.67 20.28 -6.61
CA ASN A 196 15.10 19.06 -7.14
C ASN A 196 14.64 19.26 -8.58
N THR A 197 14.74 18.21 -9.39
CA THR A 197 14.41 18.26 -10.83
C THR A 197 13.43 17.19 -11.27
N ALA A 198 13.25 16.14 -10.47
CA ALA A 198 12.37 15.04 -10.83
C ALA A 198 10.90 15.47 -10.80
N ARG A 199 10.09 14.87 -11.69
CA ARG A 199 8.63 14.93 -11.65
C ARG A 199 8.06 13.53 -11.53
N ASN A 200 7.77 13.12 -10.31
CA ASN A 200 7.25 11.79 -9.98
C ASN A 200 5.77 11.75 -9.60
N VAL A 201 5.20 12.92 -9.34
CA VAL A 201 3.83 13.07 -8.86
C VAL A 201 3.06 14.04 -9.76
N TYR A 202 1.74 13.86 -9.83
CA TYR A 202 0.86 14.89 -10.40
C TYR A 202 0.77 16.10 -9.48
N ASP A 203 0.35 17.24 -10.02
CA ASP A 203 0.18 18.50 -9.28
C ASP A 203 -0.90 18.40 -8.18
N THR A 204 -1.74 17.36 -8.25
CA THR A 204 -2.73 16.98 -7.25
C THR A 204 -2.18 16.02 -6.18
N PHE A 205 -0.86 15.80 -6.16
CA PHE A 205 -0.15 14.92 -5.22
C PHE A 205 -0.70 13.49 -5.21
N ILE A 206 -0.87 12.94 -6.41
CA ILE A 206 -1.25 11.55 -6.64
C ILE A 206 -0.18 10.88 -7.51
N VAL A 207 0.09 9.62 -7.21
CA VAL A 207 1.12 8.82 -7.87
C VAL A 207 0.46 7.77 -8.77
N GLU A 208 0.84 7.75 -10.04
CA GLU A 208 0.48 6.65 -10.93
C GLU A 208 1.61 5.64 -11.06
N ASN A 209 1.24 4.36 -11.02
CA ASN A 209 2.11 3.29 -11.47
C ASN A 209 1.30 2.25 -12.26
N HIS A 210 1.95 1.54 -13.18
CA HIS A 210 1.32 0.58 -14.09
C HIS A 210 0.04 1.11 -14.78
N GLY A 211 0.03 2.40 -15.11
CA GLY A 211 -1.02 3.07 -15.87
C GLY A 211 -2.15 3.68 -15.05
N SER A 212 -2.09 3.69 -13.71
CA SER A 212 -3.21 4.14 -12.86
C SER A 212 -2.77 4.57 -11.45
N PHE A 213 -3.67 5.18 -10.68
CA PHE A 213 -3.39 5.51 -9.29
C PHE A 213 -3.12 4.26 -8.45
N GLY A 214 -1.92 4.20 -7.85
CA GLY A 214 -1.50 3.08 -7.01
C GLY A 214 -1.16 3.52 -5.58
N PRO A 215 -2.12 3.50 -4.63
CA PRO A 215 -1.88 3.89 -3.24
C PRO A 215 -0.68 3.20 -2.60
N HIS A 216 -0.53 1.88 -2.77
CA HIS A 216 0.65 1.17 -2.26
C HIS A 216 1.98 1.60 -2.91
N TYR A 217 1.97 2.03 -4.17
CA TYR A 217 3.16 2.58 -4.83
C TYR A 217 3.46 4.00 -4.34
N GLN A 218 2.43 4.78 -4.01
CA GLN A 218 2.61 6.06 -3.32
C GLN A 218 3.20 5.87 -1.91
N ALA A 219 2.78 4.81 -1.20
CA ALA A 219 3.31 4.46 0.11
C ALA A 219 4.79 4.02 0.08
N GLU A 220 5.34 3.72 -1.10
CA GLU A 220 6.75 3.34 -1.29
C GLU A 220 7.70 4.39 -0.74
N LEU A 221 7.32 5.67 -0.78
CA LEU A 221 8.08 6.80 -0.23
C LEU A 221 8.48 6.56 1.25
N TRP A 222 7.54 6.06 2.04
CA TRP A 222 7.79 5.74 3.45
C TRP A 222 8.31 4.32 3.65
N ARG A 223 8.06 3.42 2.69
CA ARG A 223 8.62 2.06 2.72
C ARG A 223 10.14 2.11 2.61
N THR A 224 10.66 2.79 1.59
CA THR A 224 12.10 3.00 1.39
C THR A 224 12.70 3.76 2.57
N SER A 225 11.99 4.77 3.09
CA SER A 225 12.40 5.49 4.30
C SER A 225 12.51 4.60 5.54
N GLY A 226 11.54 3.70 5.77
CA GLY A 226 11.56 2.76 6.89
C GLY A 226 12.66 1.71 6.77
N ARG A 227 12.89 1.18 5.56
CA ARG A 227 14.03 0.27 5.28
C ARG A 227 15.37 0.95 5.57
N ASN A 228 15.53 2.20 5.11
CA ASN A 228 16.73 2.98 5.32
C ASN A 228 16.95 3.31 6.80
N ALA A 229 15.91 3.80 7.49
CA ALA A 229 15.96 4.14 8.90
C ALA A 229 16.37 2.95 9.76
N ALA A 230 15.94 1.73 9.41
CA ALA A 230 16.29 0.53 10.15
C ALA A 230 17.81 0.31 10.24
N HIS A 231 18.58 0.64 9.20
CA HIS A 231 20.04 0.52 9.25
C HIS A 231 20.69 1.54 10.18
N PHE A 232 20.28 2.81 10.13
CA PHE A 232 20.81 3.85 11.02
C PHE A 232 20.44 3.57 12.48
N LEU A 233 19.19 3.21 12.75
CA LEU A 233 18.72 2.87 14.10
C LEU A 233 19.44 1.65 14.68
N ALA A 234 19.65 0.61 13.89
CA ALA A 234 20.41 -0.56 14.31
C ALA A 234 21.89 -0.24 14.55
N ALA A 235 22.47 0.69 13.80
CA ALA A 235 23.86 1.16 13.98
C ALA A 235 24.03 2.14 15.16
N GLY A 236 22.93 2.67 15.71
CA GLY A 236 22.98 3.74 16.70
C GLY A 236 23.37 5.10 16.10
N GLU A 237 23.24 5.25 14.78
CA GLU A 237 23.55 6.46 14.05
C GLU A 237 22.29 7.36 13.93
N PRO A 238 22.46 8.69 13.86
CA PRO A 238 21.34 9.59 13.62
C PRO A 238 20.74 9.36 12.22
N LEU A 239 19.42 9.53 12.11
CA LEU A 239 18.74 9.52 10.82
C LEU A 239 19.16 10.74 9.99
N PRO A 240 19.48 10.57 8.69
CA PRO A 240 19.56 11.71 7.75
C PRO A 240 18.28 12.54 7.77
N GLU A 241 18.37 13.86 7.62
CA GLU A 241 17.21 14.76 7.70
C GLU A 241 16.19 14.40 6.63
N VAL A 242 16.66 14.06 5.42
CA VAL A 242 15.77 13.72 4.30
C VAL A 242 14.79 12.62 4.63
N LEU A 243 15.13 11.62 5.45
CA LEU A 243 14.18 10.54 5.82
C LEU A 243 12.94 11.04 6.54
N THR A 244 13.04 12.16 7.27
CA THR A 244 11.93 12.70 8.07
C THR A 244 11.40 14.04 7.54
N ARG A 245 12.02 14.55 6.48
CA ARG A 245 11.68 15.84 5.84
C ARG A 245 11.64 15.70 4.32
N GLN A 246 11.16 14.57 3.80
CA GLN A 246 11.00 14.38 2.36
C GLN A 246 10.08 15.47 1.77
N PRO A 247 10.49 16.14 0.69
CA PRO A 247 9.63 17.08 -0.05
C PRO A 247 8.30 16.43 -0.45
N ASN A 248 7.21 17.20 -0.41
CA ASN A 248 5.87 16.78 -0.84
C ASN A 248 5.25 15.58 -0.11
N ALA A 249 5.90 15.00 0.90
CA ALA A 249 5.40 13.85 1.65
C ALA A 249 4.06 14.13 2.36
N GLY A 250 3.89 15.32 2.96
CA GLY A 250 2.66 15.69 3.65
C GLY A 250 1.41 15.63 2.75
N PRO A 251 1.40 16.33 1.60
CA PRO A 251 0.33 16.21 0.61
C PRO A 251 0.10 14.79 0.10
N LEU A 252 1.16 14.00 -0.15
CA LEU A 252 1.01 12.60 -0.54
C LEU A 252 0.34 11.76 0.55
N TRP A 253 0.66 12.01 1.82
CA TRP A 253 0.00 11.31 2.93
C TRP A 253 -1.48 11.70 3.03
N ARG A 254 -1.80 12.97 2.79
CA ARG A 254 -3.20 13.44 2.72
C ARG A 254 -3.98 12.74 1.60
N THR A 255 -3.37 12.51 0.44
CA THR A 255 -4.00 11.75 -0.64
C THR A 255 -4.26 10.29 -0.24
N LEU A 256 -3.31 9.62 0.44
CA LEU A 256 -3.52 8.27 0.97
C LEU A 256 -4.65 8.20 1.99
N LEU A 257 -4.71 9.17 2.91
CA LEU A 257 -5.81 9.26 3.88
C LEU A 257 -7.18 9.42 3.21
N GLY A 258 -7.23 10.15 2.09
CA GLY A 258 -8.45 10.34 1.29
C GLY A 258 -9.00 9.05 0.68
N VAL A 259 -8.26 7.94 0.71
CA VAL A 259 -8.69 6.62 0.28
C VAL A 259 -8.48 5.55 1.36
N MET A 260 -8.26 5.94 2.62
CA MET A 260 -8.02 4.99 3.72
C MET A 260 -9.27 4.16 4.03
N SER A 261 -9.10 2.86 4.26
CA SER A 261 -10.16 1.94 4.69
C SER A 261 -10.18 1.76 6.22
N ASP A 262 -11.18 1.04 6.72
CA ASP A 262 -11.28 0.64 8.13
C ASP A 262 -10.26 -0.45 8.50
N ALA A 263 -9.67 -1.14 7.52
CA ALA A 263 -8.66 -2.17 7.71
C ALA A 263 -7.26 -1.59 7.96
N GLY A 264 -7.10 -0.27 7.84
CA GLY A 264 -5.81 0.40 8.04
C GLY A 264 -4.91 0.38 6.82
N GLU A 265 -5.43 -0.03 5.65
CA GLU A 265 -4.77 0.08 4.36
C GLU A 265 -5.59 0.98 3.42
N PRO A 266 -4.97 1.64 2.42
CA PRO A 266 -5.72 2.42 1.44
C PRO A 266 -6.50 1.49 0.49
N LEU A 267 -7.74 1.87 0.21
CA LEU A 267 -8.58 1.28 -0.83
C LEU A 267 -7.86 1.34 -2.20
N MET A 268 -7.98 0.27 -2.99
CA MET A 268 -7.25 0.10 -4.27
C MET A 268 -8.17 0.13 -5.51
N PRO A 269 -8.88 1.24 -5.80
CA PRO A 269 -9.94 1.28 -6.81
C PRO A 269 -9.48 1.04 -8.26
N MET A 270 -8.17 1.14 -8.50
CA MET A 270 -7.57 1.17 -9.84
C MET A 270 -6.37 0.21 -9.99
N VAL A 271 -6.08 -0.66 -9.03
CA VAL A 271 -4.94 -1.60 -9.08
C VAL A 271 -5.40 -3.05 -8.91
N ASN A 272 -4.75 -3.98 -9.60
CA ASN A 272 -5.16 -5.40 -9.64
C ASN A 272 -4.28 -6.34 -8.81
N ASP A 273 -2.98 -6.06 -8.69
CA ASP A 273 -1.98 -6.99 -8.17
C ASP A 273 -1.72 -6.84 -6.66
N ARG A 274 -2.40 -5.91 -5.99
CA ARG A 274 -2.05 -5.48 -4.61
C ARG A 274 -3.24 -5.35 -3.65
N GLU A 275 -4.46 -5.71 -4.04
CA GLU A 275 -5.61 -5.71 -3.11
C GLU A 275 -5.38 -6.77 -2.01
N HIS A 276 -5.60 -6.39 -0.75
CA HIS A 276 -5.34 -7.20 0.44
C HIS A 276 -3.94 -7.85 0.48
N LEU A 277 -2.91 -7.13 0.04
CA LEU A 277 -1.52 -7.57 0.20
C LEU A 277 -1.04 -7.24 1.63
N TYR A 278 -1.60 -7.95 2.61
CA TYR A 278 -1.27 -7.78 4.03
C TYR A 278 0.24 -7.96 4.22
N GLY A 279 0.87 -6.96 4.85
CA GLY A 279 2.32 -6.89 4.99
C GLY A 279 2.97 -5.80 4.15
N ARG A 280 2.35 -5.34 3.05
CA ARG A 280 2.95 -4.25 2.24
C ARG A 280 2.97 -2.93 3.02
N ASP A 281 1.93 -2.58 3.75
CA ASP A 281 1.86 -1.26 4.40
C ASP A 281 2.38 -1.24 5.84
N VAL A 282 2.87 -2.37 6.36
CA VAL A 282 3.36 -2.45 7.75
C VAL A 282 4.57 -1.57 8.00
N ILE A 283 5.54 -1.48 7.07
CA ILE A 283 6.68 -0.56 7.21
C ILE A 283 6.24 0.89 7.07
N PRO A 284 5.56 1.33 5.98
CA PRO A 284 5.11 2.71 5.84
C PRO A 284 4.37 3.23 7.06
N LEU A 285 3.42 2.45 7.59
CA LEU A 285 2.61 2.83 8.74
C LEU A 285 3.45 2.86 10.02
N ALA A 286 4.30 1.85 10.27
CA ALA A 286 5.20 1.85 11.43
C ALA A 286 6.20 3.00 11.39
N PHE A 287 6.75 3.33 10.22
CA PHE A 287 7.66 4.45 10.06
C PHE A 287 6.94 5.78 10.35
N LEU A 288 5.78 6.00 9.75
CA LEU A 288 4.97 7.18 10.00
C LEU A 288 4.54 7.29 11.47
N SER A 289 4.10 6.18 12.09
CA SER A 289 3.62 6.17 13.46
C SER A 289 4.74 6.35 14.49
N ARG A 290 5.89 5.67 14.29
CA ARG A 290 6.98 5.60 15.26
C ARG A 290 8.03 6.68 15.07
N VAL A 291 8.48 6.86 13.83
CA VAL A 291 9.56 7.79 13.51
C VAL A 291 9.02 9.19 13.31
N MET A 292 7.91 9.32 12.59
CA MET A 292 7.31 10.63 12.29
C MET A 292 6.29 11.08 13.34
N GLY A 293 5.81 10.17 14.20
CA GLY A 293 4.83 10.47 15.24
C GLY A 293 3.40 10.73 14.70
N ASP A 294 3.07 10.23 13.51
CA ASP A 294 1.77 10.42 12.88
C ASP A 294 0.68 9.57 13.55
N ARG A 295 -0.31 10.25 14.11
CA ARG A 295 -1.40 9.61 14.86
C ARG A 295 -2.43 8.90 13.98
N ALA A 296 -2.56 9.31 12.72
CA ALA A 296 -3.45 8.67 11.76
C ALA A 296 -2.85 7.35 11.28
N ALA A 297 -1.54 7.34 10.97
CA ALA A 297 -0.78 6.14 10.68
C ALA A 297 -0.79 5.18 11.87
N ALA A 298 -0.63 5.69 13.10
CA ALA A 298 -0.73 4.85 14.30
C ALA A 298 -2.12 4.19 14.46
N ARG A 299 -3.20 4.85 14.02
CA ARG A 299 -4.53 4.22 13.98
C ARG A 299 -4.61 3.15 12.91
N ALA A 300 -4.20 3.47 11.69
CA ALA A 300 -4.18 2.52 10.58
C ALA A 300 -3.35 1.27 10.90
N GLU A 301 -2.17 1.43 11.51
CA GLU A 301 -1.32 0.33 11.95
C GLU A 301 -2.02 -0.60 12.96
N VAL A 302 -2.76 -0.03 13.93
CA VAL A 302 -3.53 -0.81 14.92
C VAL A 302 -4.65 -1.61 14.24
N GLU A 303 -5.36 -1.00 13.28
CA GLU A 303 -6.43 -1.69 12.54
C GLU A 303 -5.89 -2.84 11.68
N LEU A 304 -4.73 -2.64 11.05
CA LEU A 304 -4.05 -3.66 10.27
C LEU A 304 -3.58 -4.82 11.17
N ALA A 305 -2.96 -4.49 12.31
CA ALA A 305 -2.50 -5.49 13.27
C ALA A 305 -3.66 -6.31 13.86
N ALA A 306 -4.80 -5.68 14.15
CA ALA A 306 -5.98 -6.36 14.72
C ALA A 306 -6.57 -7.44 13.79
N ARG A 307 -6.34 -7.34 12.48
CA ARG A 307 -6.85 -8.29 11.48
C ARG A 307 -5.81 -9.36 11.08
N LEU A 308 -4.54 -9.16 11.42
CA LEU A 308 -3.44 -9.99 10.93
C LEU A 308 -3.58 -11.47 11.33
N GLU A 309 -3.98 -11.76 12.57
CA GLU A 309 -4.13 -13.16 13.03
C GLU A 309 -5.24 -13.89 12.28
N ALA A 310 -6.41 -13.25 12.12
CA ALA A 310 -7.53 -13.78 11.34
C ALA A 310 -7.13 -13.99 9.87
N TYR A 311 -6.44 -13.01 9.30
CA TYR A 311 -5.89 -13.10 7.95
C TYR A 311 -4.94 -14.30 7.82
N GLN A 312 -4.02 -14.48 8.76
CA GLN A 312 -3.06 -15.59 8.74
C GLN A 312 -3.74 -16.96 8.94
N ALA A 313 -4.78 -17.05 9.76
CA ALA A 313 -5.55 -18.27 10.00
C ALA A 313 -6.41 -18.68 8.79
N TYR A 314 -6.76 -17.74 7.89
CA TYR A 314 -7.48 -18.09 6.67
C TYR A 314 -6.57 -18.85 5.67
N PRO A 315 -7.02 -19.98 5.09
CA PRO A 315 -6.21 -20.74 4.15
C PRO A 315 -5.78 -19.96 2.89
N PRO A 316 -4.55 -20.15 2.38
CA PRO A 316 -3.47 -20.93 2.96
C PRO A 316 -2.93 -20.29 4.24
N GLU A 317 -2.84 -21.10 5.29
CA GLU A 317 -2.48 -20.64 6.63
C GLU A 317 -1.04 -20.08 6.68
N HIS A 318 -0.83 -19.12 7.58
CA HIS A 318 0.46 -18.48 7.89
C HIS A 318 1.14 -17.73 6.75
N ARG A 319 0.48 -17.56 5.59
CA ARG A 319 0.97 -16.71 4.50
C ARG A 319 0.54 -15.26 4.66
N LEU A 320 1.40 -14.34 4.23
CA LEU A 320 1.13 -12.90 4.16
C LEU A 320 0.70 -12.47 2.75
N ALA A 321 1.28 -13.07 1.70
CA ALA A 321 0.97 -12.75 0.30
C ALA A 321 -0.02 -13.76 -0.33
N LYS A 322 -1.23 -13.92 0.26
CA LYS A 322 -2.20 -14.94 -0.19
C LYS A 322 -3.34 -14.43 -1.09
N PHE A 323 -3.78 -13.18 -0.94
CA PHE A 323 -4.87 -12.62 -1.77
C PHE A 323 -4.38 -11.88 -3.01
N SER A 324 -3.14 -11.38 -3.01
CA SER A 324 -2.53 -10.73 -4.19
C SER A 324 -2.28 -11.68 -5.37
N GLY A 325 -2.35 -13.00 -5.15
CA GLY A 325 -1.93 -14.00 -6.14
C GLY A 325 -0.42 -14.05 -6.39
N GLU A 326 0.38 -13.36 -5.57
CA GLU A 326 1.82 -13.15 -5.79
C GLU A 326 2.66 -13.73 -4.63
N PRO A 327 2.75 -15.07 -4.48
CA PRO A 327 3.47 -15.71 -3.39
C PRO A 327 4.98 -15.43 -3.40
N LYS A 328 5.52 -14.92 -4.51
CA LYS A 328 6.92 -14.49 -4.63
C LYS A 328 7.28 -13.34 -3.68
N TYR A 329 6.30 -12.56 -3.20
CA TYR A 329 6.51 -11.45 -2.25
C TYR A 329 6.51 -11.91 -0.79
N GLU A 330 6.28 -13.18 -0.49
CA GLU A 330 6.22 -13.69 0.88
C GLU A 330 7.51 -13.41 1.69
N PRO A 331 8.75 -13.60 1.14
CA PRO A 331 9.97 -13.30 1.88
C PRO A 331 10.12 -11.80 2.21
N GLU A 332 9.71 -10.93 1.29
CA GLU A 332 9.71 -9.49 1.49
C GLU A 332 8.71 -9.09 2.59
N ALA A 333 7.45 -9.54 2.51
CA ALA A 333 6.43 -9.22 3.52
C ALA A 333 6.85 -9.62 4.94
N ARG A 334 7.56 -10.74 5.10
CA ARG A 334 8.10 -11.18 6.39
C ARG A 334 9.24 -10.30 6.89
N ALA A 335 10.15 -9.90 6.01
CA ALA A 335 11.21 -8.96 6.35
C ALA A 335 10.64 -7.58 6.72
N GLU A 336 9.57 -7.17 6.04
CA GLU A 336 8.91 -5.91 6.32
C GLU A 336 8.20 -5.88 7.68
N LEU A 337 7.50 -6.97 8.02
CA LEU A 337 6.95 -7.15 9.36
C LEU A 337 8.04 -7.14 10.45
N ALA A 338 9.21 -7.73 10.16
CA ALA A 338 10.34 -7.71 11.08
C ALA A 338 10.89 -6.29 11.31
N ILE A 339 11.00 -5.47 10.26
CA ILE A 339 11.40 -4.06 10.39
C ILE A 339 10.34 -3.26 11.14
N SER A 340 9.06 -3.43 10.82
CA SER A 340 7.95 -2.79 11.55
C SER A 340 8.05 -3.07 13.05
N TYR A 341 8.20 -4.34 13.46
CA TYR A 341 8.43 -4.70 14.87
C TYR A 341 9.67 -4.01 15.46
N LEU A 342 10.80 -4.00 14.72
CA LEU A 342 12.04 -3.39 15.19
C LEU A 342 11.89 -1.88 15.44
N LEU A 343 11.14 -1.16 14.61
CA LEU A 343 10.83 0.26 14.81
C LEU A 343 10.04 0.52 16.11
N HIS A 344 9.25 -0.44 16.60
CA HIS A 344 8.54 -0.31 17.88
C HIS A 344 9.43 -0.55 19.09
N VAL A 345 10.43 -1.42 18.97
CA VAL A 345 11.29 -1.82 20.10
C VAL A 345 12.60 -1.03 20.18
N TRP A 346 13.02 -0.38 19.09
CA TRP A 346 14.23 0.45 19.12
C TRP A 346 13.97 1.80 19.79
N PRO A 347 14.74 2.15 20.84
CA PRO A 347 14.52 3.40 21.57
C PRO A 347 14.80 4.66 20.73
N GLY A 348 15.69 4.55 19.74
CA GLY A 348 16.03 5.65 18.83
C GLY A 348 14.97 5.94 17.76
N ALA A 349 13.96 5.07 17.61
CA ALA A 349 12.97 5.19 16.55
C ALA A 349 11.91 6.27 16.82
N GLY A 350 11.92 6.93 17.98
CA GLY A 350 10.92 7.93 18.35
C GLY A 350 9.89 7.44 19.36
N ARG A 351 9.10 8.38 19.90
CA ARG A 351 8.08 8.08 20.91
C ARG A 351 6.83 7.49 20.23
N PRO A 352 6.17 6.49 20.84
CA PRO A 352 4.90 5.97 20.32
C PRO A 352 3.88 7.10 20.16
N ALA A 353 3.34 7.28 18.96
CA ALA A 353 2.20 8.16 18.75
C ALA A 353 0.94 7.56 19.40
N VAL A 354 0.13 8.42 20.02
CA VAL A 354 -1.20 8.00 20.51
C VAL A 354 -2.15 7.92 19.31
N PRO A 355 -2.68 6.73 18.98
CA PRO A 355 -3.57 6.57 17.83
C PRO A 355 -4.79 7.49 17.90
N LEU A 356 -5.27 7.95 16.75
CA LEU A 356 -6.62 8.50 16.66
C LEU A 356 -7.66 7.41 16.95
N SER A 357 -8.83 7.80 17.45
CA SER A 357 -10.02 6.95 17.30
C SER A 357 -10.41 6.84 15.83
N GLN A 358 -11.15 5.78 15.45
CA GLN A 358 -11.64 5.62 14.07
C GLN A 358 -12.44 6.84 13.60
N ARG A 359 -13.31 7.37 14.47
CA ARG A 359 -14.09 8.58 14.17
C ARG A 359 -13.20 9.79 13.92
N GLU A 360 -12.14 9.99 14.71
CA GLU A 360 -11.19 11.08 14.51
C GLU A 360 -10.38 10.90 13.23
N LEU A 361 -9.96 9.66 12.91
CA LEU A 361 -9.26 9.35 11.67
C LEU A 361 -10.09 9.74 10.46
N PHE A 362 -11.33 9.27 10.35
CA PHE A 362 -12.16 9.56 9.18
C PHE A 362 -12.66 11.00 9.15
N ALA A 363 -12.83 11.66 10.29
CA ALA A 363 -13.06 13.10 10.32
C ALA A 363 -11.84 13.89 9.81
N TYR A 364 -10.63 13.48 10.16
CA TYR A 364 -9.37 14.10 9.72
C TYR A 364 -9.09 13.86 8.23
N ALA A 365 -9.39 12.66 7.74
CA ALA A 365 -9.25 12.23 6.36
C ALA A 365 -10.36 12.76 5.43
N SER A 366 -11.47 13.26 5.99
CA SER A 366 -12.62 13.69 5.21
C SER A 366 -12.28 14.82 4.23
N GLY A 367 -12.85 14.73 3.03
CA GLY A 367 -12.72 15.73 1.98
C GLY A 367 -13.07 15.14 0.62
N VAL A 368 -13.19 16.02 -0.37
CA VAL A 368 -13.40 15.64 -1.76
C VAL A 368 -12.34 16.26 -2.67
N THR A 369 -11.80 15.44 -3.56
CA THR A 369 -10.77 15.86 -4.52
C THR A 369 -11.12 15.32 -5.91
N ASP A 370 -11.13 16.22 -6.90
CA ASP A 370 -11.04 15.83 -8.30
C ASP A 370 -9.56 15.83 -8.70
N PHE A 371 -9.00 14.65 -8.99
CA PHE A 371 -7.62 14.51 -9.40
C PHE A 371 -7.38 14.83 -10.89
N GLY A 372 -8.43 15.24 -11.62
CA GLY A 372 -8.37 15.62 -13.02
C GLY A 372 -8.50 14.44 -13.98
N GLU A 373 -8.43 14.74 -15.29
CA GLU A 373 -8.60 13.73 -16.35
C GLU A 373 -7.41 12.78 -16.47
N GLY A 374 -6.20 13.22 -16.12
CA GLY A 374 -4.98 12.40 -16.16
C GLY A 374 -5.10 11.18 -15.24
N PRO A 375 -5.17 11.38 -13.90
CA PRO A 375 -5.49 10.35 -12.92
C PRO A 375 -6.88 9.73 -13.11
N GLY A 376 -7.84 10.53 -13.57
CA GLY A 376 -9.19 10.07 -13.85
C GLY A 376 -9.94 9.61 -12.61
N LEU A 377 -9.73 10.25 -11.45
CA LEU A 377 -10.37 9.91 -10.18
C LEU A 377 -11.03 11.15 -9.55
N VAL A 378 -12.30 11.03 -9.16
CA VAL A 378 -12.88 11.88 -8.11
C VAL A 378 -12.99 11.02 -6.87
N SER A 379 -12.44 11.45 -5.75
CA SER A 379 -12.52 10.73 -4.49
C SER A 379 -13.21 11.60 -3.43
N HIS A 380 -14.15 11.01 -2.70
CA HIS A 380 -14.81 11.63 -1.56
C HIS A 380 -14.67 10.68 -0.36
N GLN A 381 -13.90 11.11 0.63
CA GLN A 381 -13.84 10.51 1.95
C GLN A 381 -14.81 11.27 2.86
N SER A 382 -15.82 10.59 3.37
CA SER A 382 -16.75 11.14 4.35
C SER A 382 -16.49 10.50 5.72
N PRO A 383 -17.09 11.00 6.81
CA PRO A 383 -16.99 10.35 8.11
C PRO A 383 -17.62 8.95 8.19
N ALA A 384 -18.43 8.55 7.20
CA ALA A 384 -19.18 7.28 7.23
C ALA A 384 -18.95 6.36 6.03
N ALA A 385 -18.25 6.81 4.98
CA ALA A 385 -17.96 6.02 3.79
C ALA A 385 -16.85 6.66 2.95
N TRP A 386 -16.28 5.86 2.05
CA TRP A 386 -15.54 6.32 0.90
C TRP A 386 -16.37 6.16 -0.38
N ALA A 387 -16.21 7.08 -1.35
CA ALA A 387 -16.77 6.95 -2.68
C ALA A 387 -15.82 7.49 -3.76
N GLY A 388 -15.80 6.83 -4.92
CA GLY A 388 -14.92 7.16 -6.03
C GLY A 388 -15.63 7.16 -7.38
N ALA A 389 -15.32 8.11 -8.25
CA ALA A 389 -15.71 8.06 -9.66
C ALA A 389 -14.46 7.96 -10.53
N VAL A 390 -14.30 6.83 -11.23
CA VAL A 390 -13.13 6.54 -12.05
C VAL A 390 -13.49 6.67 -13.53
N SER A 391 -12.80 7.57 -14.23
CA SER A 391 -12.93 7.80 -15.67
C SER A 391 -11.71 7.36 -16.47
N LYS A 392 -10.65 6.87 -15.80
CA LYS A 392 -9.43 6.38 -16.45
C LYS A 392 -9.75 5.14 -17.30
N PRO A 393 -9.33 5.10 -18.59
CA PRO A 393 -9.55 3.94 -19.43
C PRO A 393 -9.06 2.63 -18.78
N LYS A 394 -9.81 1.54 -18.97
CA LYS A 394 -9.60 0.20 -18.37
C LYS A 394 -9.94 0.07 -16.88
N PHE A 395 -10.26 1.18 -16.19
CA PHE A 395 -10.60 1.21 -14.76
C PHE A 395 -11.95 1.87 -14.49
N VAL A 396 -12.76 2.12 -15.53
CA VAL A 396 -13.96 2.96 -15.47
C VAL A 396 -15.01 2.34 -14.55
N LYS A 397 -15.39 3.03 -13.48
CA LYS A 397 -16.40 2.56 -12.51
C LYS A 397 -16.88 3.70 -11.62
N PHE A 398 -17.98 3.48 -10.94
CA PHE A 398 -18.27 4.21 -9.71
C PHE A 398 -18.09 3.26 -8.54
N ALA A 399 -17.36 3.67 -7.51
CA ALA A 399 -16.99 2.85 -6.38
C ALA A 399 -17.53 3.44 -5.08
N TRP A 400 -17.91 2.58 -4.14
CA TRP A 400 -18.48 2.98 -2.86
C TRP A 400 -18.12 1.96 -1.77
N GLN A 401 -17.56 2.42 -0.66
CA GLN A 401 -17.26 1.59 0.51
C GLN A 401 -17.94 2.20 1.74
N PRO A 402 -19.19 1.80 2.05
CA PRO A 402 -19.87 2.24 3.26
C PRO A 402 -19.16 1.73 4.50
N GLY A 403 -19.15 2.52 5.56
CA GLY A 403 -18.41 2.22 6.78
C GLY A 403 -16.88 2.15 6.60
N HIS A 404 -16.39 2.54 5.42
CA HIS A 404 -15.00 2.35 5.00
C HIS A 404 -14.59 0.87 4.96
N ASP A 405 -15.56 -0.05 4.92
CA ASP A 405 -15.36 -1.50 5.00
C ASP A 405 -14.61 -2.00 3.76
N ASP A 406 -13.32 -2.29 3.93
CA ASP A 406 -12.44 -2.79 2.88
C ASP A 406 -12.90 -4.16 2.35
N TRP A 407 -13.53 -4.94 3.23
CA TRP A 407 -13.93 -6.32 2.98
C TRP A 407 -15.41 -6.45 2.66
N LEU A 408 -16.13 -5.35 2.38
CA LEU A 408 -17.49 -5.43 1.88
C LEU A 408 -17.51 -5.63 0.38
N PHE A 409 -17.27 -4.56 -0.38
CA PHE A 409 -17.30 -4.62 -1.84
C PHE A 409 -15.90 -4.83 -2.37
N ARG A 410 -15.78 -5.66 -3.40
CA ARG A 410 -14.54 -5.74 -4.19
C ARG A 410 -14.42 -4.48 -5.02
N ILE A 411 -13.26 -3.84 -4.97
CA ILE A 411 -13.04 -2.56 -5.65
C ILE A 411 -11.76 -2.53 -6.49
N SER A 412 -11.00 -3.63 -6.55
CA SER A 412 -9.80 -3.77 -7.39
C SER A 412 -9.96 -3.18 -8.80
N GLY A 413 -8.85 -2.81 -9.44
CA GLY A 413 -8.84 -2.14 -10.75
C GLY A 413 -9.70 -2.82 -11.83
N ALA A 414 -9.75 -4.14 -11.86
CA ALA A 414 -10.49 -4.95 -12.82
C ALA A 414 -11.94 -5.22 -12.41
N THR A 415 -12.32 -4.95 -11.16
CA THR A 415 -13.67 -5.20 -10.67
C THR A 415 -14.63 -4.08 -11.11
N PRO A 416 -15.66 -4.38 -11.91
CA PRO A 416 -16.69 -3.40 -12.22
C PRO A 416 -17.56 -3.10 -11.00
N MET A 417 -17.96 -1.84 -10.85
CA MET A 417 -18.87 -1.42 -9.80
C MET A 417 -19.81 -0.31 -10.33
N PHE A 418 -21.12 -0.50 -10.12
CA PHE A 418 -22.25 0.28 -10.69
C PHE A 418 -22.34 0.34 -12.23
N LEU A 419 -21.23 0.14 -12.93
CA LEU A 419 -21.14 -0.03 -14.39
C LEU A 419 -20.92 -1.51 -14.74
N PRO A 420 -21.25 -1.94 -15.97
CA PRO A 420 -21.15 -3.36 -16.35
C PRO A 420 -19.71 -3.86 -16.55
N SER A 421 -18.77 -2.96 -16.86
CA SER A 421 -17.38 -3.29 -17.17
C SER A 421 -16.46 -2.11 -16.89
N THR A 422 -15.19 -2.39 -16.56
CA THR A 422 -14.15 -1.35 -16.41
C THR A 422 -13.59 -0.87 -17.75
N ALA A 423 -13.95 -1.56 -18.84
CA ALA A 423 -13.54 -1.23 -20.20
C ALA A 423 -14.54 -0.35 -20.96
N VAL A 424 -15.60 0.12 -20.31
CA VAL A 424 -16.56 1.05 -20.93
C VAL A 424 -15.83 2.31 -21.41
N GLU A 425 -16.11 2.72 -22.65
CA GLU A 425 -15.46 3.87 -23.28
C GLU A 425 -16.06 5.18 -22.77
N VAL A 426 -15.24 6.01 -22.13
CA VAL A 426 -15.63 7.36 -21.69
C VAL A 426 -15.26 8.36 -22.77
N THR A 427 -16.27 8.99 -23.37
CA THR A 427 -16.12 10.02 -24.41
C THR A 427 -16.22 11.44 -23.86
N GLY A 428 -16.58 11.60 -22.58
CA GLY A 428 -16.62 12.90 -21.91
C GLY A 428 -16.82 12.78 -20.41
N ARG A 429 -16.34 13.78 -19.67
CA ARG A 429 -16.40 13.85 -18.21
C ARG A 429 -16.84 15.24 -17.78
N SER A 430 -17.77 15.31 -16.84
CA SER A 430 -18.18 16.57 -16.20
C SER A 430 -18.25 16.37 -14.71
N VAL A 431 -17.51 17.17 -13.96
CA VAL A 431 -17.42 17.07 -12.49
C VAL A 431 -17.72 18.40 -11.84
N ARG A 432 -18.45 18.31 -10.73
CA ARG A 432 -18.59 19.36 -9.74
C ARG A 432 -18.23 18.79 -8.39
N THR A 433 -17.30 19.43 -7.69
CA THR A 433 -16.98 19.14 -6.29
C THR A 433 -17.50 20.27 -5.42
N HIS A 434 -17.95 19.92 -4.22
CA HIS A 434 -18.39 20.82 -3.17
C HIS A 434 -17.48 20.61 -1.97
N THR A 435 -16.93 21.67 -1.39
CA THR A 435 -16.02 21.56 -0.25
C THR A 435 -16.60 22.24 0.97
N ARG A 436 -16.33 21.71 2.15
CA ARG A 436 -16.84 22.27 3.40
C ARG A 436 -16.50 23.76 3.56
N LEU A 437 -15.29 24.14 3.17
CA LEU A 437 -14.82 25.52 3.28
C LEU A 437 -15.61 26.51 2.41
N ARG A 438 -16.03 26.09 1.21
CA ARG A 438 -16.72 26.97 0.24
C ARG A 438 -18.24 26.82 0.30
N ASP A 439 -18.72 25.60 0.39
CA ASP A 439 -20.13 25.21 0.18
C ASP A 439 -20.83 24.74 1.47
N GLY A 440 -20.09 24.60 2.58
CA GLY A 440 -20.60 24.12 3.87
C GLY A 440 -20.67 22.60 4.00
N PHE A 441 -20.36 21.85 2.94
CA PHE A 441 -20.29 20.38 2.94
C PHE A 441 -19.28 19.84 1.92
N ASP A 442 -18.83 18.59 2.12
CA ASP A 442 -18.02 17.86 1.15
C ASP A 442 -18.90 16.93 0.32
N GLY A 443 -18.71 16.91 -1.00
CA GLY A 443 -19.48 16.08 -1.91
C GLY A 443 -19.11 16.29 -3.38
N SER A 444 -19.64 15.45 -4.26
CA SER A 444 -19.37 15.56 -5.71
C SER A 444 -20.57 15.14 -6.53
N ALA A 445 -20.65 15.67 -7.76
CA ALA A 445 -21.51 15.16 -8.82
C ALA A 445 -20.63 14.95 -10.07
N THR A 446 -20.57 13.70 -10.52
CA THR A 446 -19.80 13.29 -11.69
C THR A 446 -20.74 12.73 -12.75
N LEU A 447 -20.62 13.21 -13.98
CA LEU A 447 -21.28 12.67 -15.16
C LEU A 447 -20.23 12.18 -16.14
N LEU A 448 -20.33 10.91 -16.50
CA LEU A 448 -19.57 10.30 -17.59
C LEU A 448 -20.47 10.20 -18.81
N ARG A 449 -20.03 10.78 -19.93
CA ARG A 449 -20.58 10.48 -21.25
C ARG A 449 -19.84 9.26 -21.76
N LEU A 450 -20.59 8.21 -22.04
CA LEU A 450 -20.08 6.97 -22.59
C LEU A 450 -20.19 7.02 -24.12
N LYS A 451 -19.77 5.97 -24.82
CA LYS A 451 -19.95 5.89 -26.27
C LYS A 451 -21.44 5.81 -26.61
N ASP A 452 -22.15 4.90 -25.96
CA ASP A 452 -23.57 4.62 -26.17
C ASP A 452 -24.36 4.84 -24.88
N GLY A 453 -24.20 6.01 -24.22
CA GLY A 453 -24.98 6.35 -23.03
C GLY A 453 -24.38 7.42 -22.10
N PHE A 454 -24.97 7.54 -20.92
CA PHE A 454 -24.55 8.42 -19.83
C PHE A 454 -24.65 7.71 -18.50
N ALA A 455 -23.70 7.99 -17.60
CA ALA A 455 -23.77 7.51 -16.23
C ALA A 455 -23.36 8.62 -15.25
N GLY A 456 -24.20 8.86 -14.26
CA GLY A 456 -24.06 9.89 -13.24
C GLY A 456 -23.89 9.29 -11.86
N PHE A 457 -23.01 9.90 -11.05
CA PHE A 457 -22.71 9.49 -9.69
C PHE A 457 -22.54 10.71 -8.80
N THR A 458 -23.40 10.82 -7.80
CA THR A 458 -23.39 11.91 -6.81
C THR A 458 -23.07 11.35 -5.44
N THR A 459 -22.17 12.01 -4.73
CA THR A 459 -21.80 11.66 -3.35
C THR A 459 -22.34 12.72 -2.40
N LEU A 460 -22.90 12.27 -1.28
CA LEU A 460 -23.53 13.12 -0.26
C LEU A 460 -22.67 13.21 1.01
N PRO A 461 -22.83 14.25 1.84
CA PRO A 461 -22.03 14.41 3.07
C PRO A 461 -22.18 13.27 4.08
N SER A 462 -23.29 12.53 4.01
CA SER A 462 -23.55 11.33 4.81
C SER A 462 -22.72 10.11 4.39
N GLY A 463 -21.99 10.18 3.27
CA GLY A 463 -21.35 9.02 2.66
C GLY A 463 -22.29 8.20 1.76
N THR A 464 -23.56 8.60 1.64
CA THR A 464 -24.51 7.99 0.70
C THR A 464 -24.19 8.41 -0.73
N VAL A 465 -24.45 7.51 -1.68
CA VAL A 465 -24.27 7.76 -3.11
C VAL A 465 -25.58 7.63 -3.86
N VAL A 466 -25.74 8.43 -4.91
CA VAL A 466 -26.86 8.34 -5.86
C VAL A 466 -26.27 8.09 -7.23
N HIS A 467 -26.66 6.97 -7.84
CA HIS A 467 -26.25 6.57 -9.17
C HIS A 467 -27.46 6.57 -10.11
N ALA A 468 -27.29 7.11 -11.32
CA ALA A 468 -28.27 7.03 -12.38
C ALA A 468 -27.56 6.82 -13.71
N ALA A 469 -28.07 5.93 -14.55
CA ALA A 469 -27.43 5.61 -15.82
C ALA A 469 -28.47 5.31 -16.90
N GLU A 470 -28.11 5.62 -18.15
CA GLU A 470 -28.95 5.43 -19.32
C GLU A 470 -28.08 5.01 -20.51
N GLY A 471 -28.53 3.99 -21.25
CA GLY A 471 -27.95 3.54 -22.51
C GLY A 471 -27.31 2.15 -22.45
N PRO A 472 -27.08 1.51 -23.61
CA PRO A 472 -26.51 0.17 -23.70
C PRO A 472 -25.22 -0.06 -22.90
N ASP A 473 -24.32 0.93 -22.85
CA ASP A 473 -23.03 0.82 -22.14
C ASP A 473 -23.16 0.77 -20.60
N THR A 474 -24.36 0.96 -20.08
CA THR A 474 -24.67 0.96 -18.63
C THR A 474 -25.56 -0.20 -18.20
N ALA A 475 -26.09 -0.97 -19.17
CA ALA A 475 -26.96 -2.10 -18.91
C ALA A 475 -26.19 -3.21 -18.18
N GLY A 476 -26.75 -3.71 -17.08
CA GLY A 476 -26.13 -4.79 -16.30
C GLY A 476 -25.03 -4.33 -15.35
N GLY A 477 -25.19 -3.16 -14.71
CA GLY A 477 -24.32 -2.70 -13.62
C GLY A 477 -24.09 -3.78 -12.56
N ARG A 478 -22.88 -3.84 -12.02
CA ARG A 478 -22.43 -4.94 -11.14
C ARG A 478 -22.05 -4.45 -9.76
N LEU A 479 -22.20 -5.34 -8.78
CA LEU A 479 -21.64 -5.23 -7.44
C LEU A 479 -21.08 -6.60 -7.06
N GLU A 480 -19.83 -6.64 -6.61
CA GLU A 480 -19.20 -7.85 -6.09
C GLU A 480 -18.89 -7.67 -4.61
N VAL A 481 -19.18 -8.68 -3.80
CA VAL A 481 -19.05 -8.65 -2.33
C VAL A 481 -18.15 -9.77 -1.84
N HIS A 482 -17.33 -9.52 -0.82
CA HIS A 482 -16.66 -10.60 -0.09
C HIS A 482 -17.61 -11.26 0.91
N ASN A 483 -17.59 -12.60 0.90
CA ASN A 483 -18.27 -13.43 1.88
C ASN A 483 -17.42 -14.69 2.05
N LEU A 484 -16.56 -14.67 3.08
CA LEU A 484 -15.55 -15.67 3.39
C LEU A 484 -15.71 -16.13 4.84
N THR A 485 -15.10 -17.27 5.19
CA THR A 485 -15.01 -17.77 6.56
C THR A 485 -13.68 -17.34 7.19
N MET A 486 -13.54 -16.04 7.45
CA MET A 486 -12.35 -15.43 8.05
C MET A 486 -12.72 -14.68 9.35
N PRO A 487 -13.11 -15.42 10.41
CA PRO A 487 -13.57 -14.82 11.66
C PRO A 487 -12.47 -13.95 12.29
N GLY A 488 -12.84 -12.72 12.65
CA GLY A 488 -11.91 -11.67 13.11
C GLY A 488 -11.74 -10.53 12.10
N VAL A 489 -12.20 -10.73 10.86
CA VAL A 489 -12.43 -9.64 9.90
C VAL A 489 -13.94 -9.36 9.82
N ALA A 490 -14.31 -8.08 9.88
CA ALA A 490 -15.70 -7.65 9.94
C ALA A 490 -16.50 -8.19 8.74
N GLY A 491 -17.67 -8.77 9.00
CA GLY A 491 -18.56 -9.30 7.97
C GLY A 491 -18.13 -10.59 7.28
N LEU A 492 -16.99 -11.21 7.68
CA LEU A 492 -16.47 -12.45 7.10
C LEU A 492 -16.56 -13.63 8.09
N ASP A 493 -17.74 -13.87 8.67
CA ASP A 493 -17.97 -14.94 9.65
C ASP A 493 -18.44 -16.28 9.02
N GLY A 494 -18.27 -16.43 7.71
CA GLY A 494 -18.79 -17.56 6.93
C GLY A 494 -20.24 -17.38 6.47
N LYS A 495 -20.88 -16.24 6.78
CA LYS A 495 -22.18 -15.85 6.23
C LYS A 495 -22.33 -14.33 6.23
N ARG A 496 -23.29 -13.82 5.47
CA ARG A 496 -23.66 -12.39 5.53
C ARG A 496 -25.16 -12.25 5.59
N THR A 497 -25.65 -11.46 6.54
CA THR A 497 -27.08 -11.18 6.68
C THR A 497 -27.39 -9.80 6.14
N TYR A 498 -28.25 -9.75 5.12
CA TYR A 498 -28.77 -8.53 4.53
C TYR A 498 -30.14 -8.25 5.14
N ARG A 499 -30.37 -7.03 5.63
CA ARG A 499 -31.66 -6.60 6.17
C ARG A 499 -32.33 -5.60 5.24
N PHE A 500 -33.63 -5.73 5.12
CA PHE A 500 -34.53 -4.88 4.34
C PHE A 500 -35.86 -4.72 5.09
N ALA A 501 -36.74 -3.85 4.62
CA ALA A 501 -37.97 -3.48 5.35
C ALA A 501 -38.88 -4.70 5.64
N GLU A 502 -38.91 -5.66 4.73
CA GLU A 502 -39.74 -6.86 4.77
C GLU A 502 -39.10 -8.03 5.55
N GLY A 503 -37.83 -7.90 5.98
CA GLY A 503 -37.14 -8.95 6.73
C GLY A 503 -35.63 -8.97 6.54
N SER A 504 -35.07 -10.19 6.48
CA SER A 504 -33.64 -10.38 6.28
C SER A 504 -33.34 -11.64 5.48
N ALA A 505 -32.28 -11.61 4.69
CA ALA A 505 -31.74 -12.75 3.97
C ALA A 505 -30.31 -13.04 4.44
N THR A 506 -30.03 -14.28 4.84
CA THR A 506 -28.68 -14.73 5.21
C THR A 506 -28.10 -15.58 4.10
N VAL A 507 -26.91 -15.22 3.64
CA VAL A 507 -26.18 -15.92 2.58
C VAL A 507 -24.92 -16.54 3.17
N ALA A 508 -24.83 -17.87 3.19
CA ALA A 508 -23.61 -18.57 3.56
C ALA A 508 -22.47 -18.28 2.56
N SER A 509 -21.25 -18.20 3.06
CA SER A 509 -20.05 -18.05 2.24
C SER A 509 -19.83 -19.26 1.34
N ARG A 510 -19.11 -19.06 0.23
CA ARG A 510 -18.88 -20.15 -0.73
C ARG A 510 -17.91 -21.21 -0.19
N ASP A 511 -16.87 -20.77 0.49
CA ASP A 511 -15.87 -21.61 1.15
C ASP A 511 -16.48 -22.47 2.28
N SER A 512 -17.48 -21.96 3.02
CA SER A 512 -18.23 -22.77 4.00
C SER A 512 -19.18 -23.79 3.33
N SER A 513 -19.61 -23.54 2.10
CA SER A 513 -20.47 -24.45 1.32
C SER A 513 -19.71 -25.47 0.46
N GLY A 514 -18.37 -25.49 0.52
CA GLY A 514 -17.53 -26.44 -0.24
C GLY A 514 -17.33 -26.09 -1.72
N GLY A 515 -17.72 -24.89 -2.16
CA GLY A 515 -17.54 -24.43 -3.55
C GLY A 515 -16.27 -23.60 -3.73
N SER A 516 -15.61 -23.73 -4.89
CA SER A 516 -14.40 -22.96 -5.25
C SER A 516 -14.68 -21.75 -6.16
N THR A 517 -15.92 -21.58 -6.64
CA THR A 517 -16.30 -20.50 -7.57
C THR A 517 -17.23 -19.49 -6.90
N GLY A 518 -17.07 -18.21 -7.27
CA GLY A 518 -17.94 -17.12 -6.81
C GLY A 518 -19.41 -17.38 -7.13
N ARG A 519 -20.31 -16.89 -6.27
CA ARG A 519 -21.76 -16.87 -6.56
C ARG A 519 -22.07 -15.62 -7.38
N VAL A 520 -22.86 -15.77 -8.43
CA VAL A 520 -23.42 -14.66 -9.21
C VAL A 520 -24.94 -14.75 -9.08
N ASP A 521 -25.56 -13.70 -8.58
CA ASP A 521 -27.01 -13.53 -8.55
C ASP A 521 -27.39 -12.46 -9.58
N GLU A 522 -28.24 -12.82 -10.53
CA GLU A 522 -28.74 -11.88 -11.54
C GLU A 522 -30.11 -11.35 -11.12
N LEU A 523 -30.22 -10.02 -11.03
CA LEU A 523 -31.43 -9.30 -10.67
C LEU A 523 -31.89 -8.50 -11.89
N SER A 524 -33.07 -8.83 -12.41
CA SER A 524 -33.68 -8.14 -13.53
C SER A 524 -34.95 -7.44 -13.08
N PHE A 525 -35.11 -6.19 -13.50
CA PHE A 525 -36.30 -5.38 -13.24
C PHE A 525 -36.89 -4.92 -14.57
N ASP A 526 -38.21 -4.98 -14.70
CA ASP A 526 -38.88 -4.46 -15.88
C ASP A 526 -38.73 -2.94 -15.94
N ARG A 527 -38.35 -2.43 -17.12
CA ARG A 527 -38.26 -0.98 -17.35
C ARG A 527 -39.64 -0.37 -17.12
N THR A 528 -39.73 0.47 -16.09
CA THR A 528 -40.97 1.14 -15.69
C THR A 528 -40.76 2.65 -15.69
N THR A 529 -41.72 3.40 -16.22
CA THR A 529 -41.76 4.86 -16.06
C THR A 529 -42.66 5.17 -14.89
N VAL A 530 -42.17 5.90 -13.90
CA VAL A 530 -42.96 6.30 -12.73
C VAL A 530 -42.88 7.79 -12.48
N ARG A 531 -43.97 8.35 -11.98
CA ARG A 531 -44.03 9.75 -11.58
C ARG A 531 -43.48 9.98 -10.18
N HIS A 532 -43.62 9.00 -9.30
CA HIS A 532 -43.14 9.06 -7.93
C HIS A 532 -42.41 7.77 -7.54
N LEU A 533 -41.29 7.90 -6.85
CA LEU A 533 -40.60 6.81 -6.17
C LEU A 533 -40.74 7.04 -4.67
N ARG A 534 -41.28 6.06 -3.96
CA ARG A 534 -41.37 6.07 -2.50
C ARG A 534 -40.36 5.10 -1.92
N VAL A 535 -39.45 5.59 -1.09
CA VAL A 535 -38.58 4.72 -0.29
C VAL A 535 -39.41 4.06 0.82
N GLN A 536 -39.41 2.74 0.86
CA GLN A 536 -40.06 1.90 1.85
C GLN A 536 -39.03 1.37 2.85
N GLY A 537 -39.29 1.57 4.15
CA GLY A 537 -38.38 1.23 5.25
C GLY A 537 -37.39 2.35 5.59
N VAL A 538 -37.23 2.65 6.88
CA VAL A 538 -36.45 3.81 7.36
C VAL A 538 -35.46 3.45 8.47
N THR A 539 -35.24 2.16 8.74
CA THR A 539 -34.31 1.75 9.81
C THR A 539 -33.04 1.16 9.20
N PRO A 540 -31.93 1.90 9.17
CA PRO A 540 -30.67 1.35 8.73
C PRO A 540 -30.15 0.29 9.71
N ASP A 541 -29.50 -0.76 9.21
CA ASP A 541 -28.68 -1.66 10.02
C ASP A 541 -27.28 -1.06 10.19
N PRO A 542 -26.89 -0.63 11.41
CA PRO A 542 -25.58 -0.03 11.63
C PRO A 542 -24.43 -1.04 11.55
N ALA A 543 -24.70 -2.36 11.53
CA ALA A 543 -23.66 -3.39 11.65
C ALA A 543 -22.68 -3.41 10.46
N TYR A 544 -23.12 -3.01 9.27
CA TYR A 544 -22.31 -3.11 8.05
C TYR A 544 -22.22 -1.81 7.24
N GLY A 545 -22.69 -0.68 7.80
CA GLY A 545 -22.66 0.61 7.11
C GLY A 545 -23.58 0.75 5.89
N TYR A 546 -24.22 -0.32 5.42
CA TYR A 546 -25.22 -0.30 4.35
C TYR A 546 -26.59 -0.81 4.82
N SER A 547 -27.63 -0.45 4.08
CA SER A 547 -28.98 -1.00 4.26
C SER A 547 -29.64 -1.11 2.90
N LEU A 548 -30.39 -2.19 2.69
CA LEU A 548 -31.18 -2.36 1.48
C LEU A 548 -32.52 -1.66 1.70
N PHE A 549 -32.80 -0.68 0.85
CA PHE A 549 -34.08 0.03 0.86
C PHE A 549 -34.98 -0.57 -0.21
N ALA A 550 -36.21 -0.89 0.18
CA ALA A 550 -37.25 -1.17 -0.80
C ALA A 550 -37.68 0.17 -1.41
N VAL A 551 -37.91 0.22 -2.71
CA VAL A 551 -38.46 1.39 -3.37
C VAL A 551 -39.72 0.97 -4.10
N GLU A 552 -40.81 1.64 -3.80
CA GLU A 552 -42.09 1.46 -4.47
C GLU A 552 -42.22 2.53 -5.55
N ALA A 553 -42.40 2.06 -6.78
CA ALA A 553 -42.63 2.89 -7.94
C ALA A 553 -44.14 3.10 -8.10
N ARG A 554 -44.60 4.36 -8.12
CA ARG A 554 -46.03 4.73 -8.16
C ARG A 554 -46.39 5.57 -9.39
N ASP A 555 -47.56 5.32 -9.96
CA ASP A 555 -48.19 6.11 -11.03
C ASP A 555 -49.25 7.10 -10.49
N GLY A 556 -48.90 7.81 -9.41
CA GLY A 556 -49.79 8.82 -8.82
C GLY A 556 -49.69 8.88 -7.30
N ALA A 557 -50.57 9.67 -6.68
CA ALA A 557 -50.68 9.73 -5.22
C ALA A 557 -51.37 8.47 -4.64
N ASP A 558 -52.22 7.81 -5.43
CA ASP A 558 -53.10 6.71 -4.98
C ASP A 558 -52.63 5.30 -5.37
N GLY A 559 -51.50 5.18 -6.08
CA GLY A 559 -50.98 3.91 -6.58
C GLY A 559 -50.57 4.01 -8.02
#